data_AF-A0A7V6ILY8-F1
#
_entry.id   AF-A0A7V6ILY8-F1
#
_cell.length_a   1.000
_cell.length_b   1.000
_cell.length_c   1.000
_cell.angle_alpha   90.00
_cell.angle_beta   90.00
_cell.angle_gamma   90.00
#
_symmetry.space_group_name_H-M   'P 1'
#
loop_
_entity.id
_entity.type
_entity.pdbx_description
1 polymer ?
#
loop_
_entity_poly.entity_id
_entity_poly.type
_entity_poly.pdbx_seq_one_letter_code
_entity_poly.pdbx_strand_id
1 'polypeptide(L)'
;PYADFTFHPGNPVNGEAVSFVNLSSGNNIISYFWDFGDGHTSTELNPYHTFYVEDDRYFNTQLVVTTNENCISKKGIPILVTDNFNFYIPTAFTPNKDNNNDIFLPFITEAGKYIFSIYTRAGECVFITNDIQEGWDGTKNGKKCPPGLYVWKVTYTRTAKPNDEYDLTGHFYLHR
;
A
#
# COMPACT_ATOMS: atom_id res chain seq x y z
N PRO A 1 13.39 -18.07 -33.17
CA PRO A 1 12.27 -17.39 -32.46
C PRO A 1 12.73 -16.02 -31.97
N TYR A 2 11.81 -15.08 -31.79
CA TYR A 2 12.05 -13.78 -31.16
C TYR A 2 11.07 -13.62 -30.00
N ALA A 3 11.59 -13.59 -28.78
CA ALA A 3 10.79 -13.37 -27.58
C ALA A 3 10.37 -11.91 -27.49
N ASP A 4 9.08 -11.67 -27.26
CA ASP A 4 8.57 -10.35 -26.93
C ASP A 4 7.30 -10.44 -26.11
N PHE A 5 7.04 -9.43 -25.30
CA PHE A 5 5.81 -9.35 -24.53
C PHE A 5 5.49 -7.92 -24.09
N THR A 6 4.25 -7.73 -23.70
CA THR A 6 3.79 -6.53 -23.00
C THR A 6 3.04 -6.93 -21.73
N PHE A 7 2.76 -5.96 -20.87
CA PHE A 7 2.03 -6.17 -19.63
C PHE A 7 1.06 -5.00 -19.38
N HIS A 8 0.02 -5.25 -18.59
CA HIS A 8 -0.93 -4.23 -18.17
C HIS A 8 -1.44 -4.51 -16.76
N PRO A 9 -1.58 -3.48 -15.89
CA PRO A 9 -1.32 -2.06 -16.16
C PRO A 9 0.17 -1.71 -16.24
N GLY A 10 0.48 -0.57 -16.86
CA GLY A 10 1.88 -0.11 -17.04
C GLY A 10 2.53 0.42 -15.75
N ASN A 11 1.72 0.80 -14.76
CA ASN A 11 2.15 1.20 -13.42
C ASN A 11 1.34 0.40 -12.39
N PRO A 12 1.63 -0.90 -12.23
CA PRO A 12 0.89 -1.73 -11.30
C PRO A 12 1.13 -1.31 -9.86
N VAL A 13 0.08 -1.38 -9.05
CA VAL A 13 0.17 -1.15 -7.60
C VAL A 13 0.22 -2.47 -6.83
N ASN A 14 0.71 -2.42 -5.60
CA ASN A 14 0.75 -3.55 -4.68
C ASN A 14 -0.60 -4.28 -4.60
N GLY A 15 -0.61 -5.60 -4.83
CA GLY A 15 -1.81 -6.43 -4.80
C GLY A 15 -2.69 -6.36 -6.06
N GLU A 16 -2.32 -5.58 -7.07
CA GLU A 16 -3.03 -5.53 -8.35
C GLU A 16 -2.63 -6.70 -9.26
N ALA A 17 -3.60 -7.30 -9.94
CA ALA A 17 -3.33 -8.34 -10.93
C ALA A 17 -2.77 -7.74 -12.23
N VAL A 18 -1.58 -8.19 -12.62
CA VAL A 18 -0.90 -7.79 -13.85
C VAL A 18 -1.12 -8.86 -14.92
N SER A 19 -1.70 -8.46 -16.04
CA SER A 19 -1.81 -9.30 -17.23
C SER A 19 -0.51 -9.25 -18.05
N PHE A 20 -0.04 -10.41 -18.51
CA PHE A 20 1.10 -10.51 -19.43
C PHE A 20 0.60 -11.05 -20.77
N VAL A 21 1.00 -10.39 -21.85
CA VAL A 21 0.61 -10.77 -23.21
C VAL A 21 1.86 -11.11 -24.00
N ASN A 22 1.96 -12.37 -24.41
CA ASN A 22 3.02 -12.84 -25.30
C ASN A 22 2.85 -12.22 -26.70
N LEU A 23 3.90 -11.57 -27.18
CA LEU A 23 4.03 -11.00 -28.53
C LEU A 23 5.15 -11.69 -29.33
N SER A 24 5.67 -12.81 -28.82
CA SER A 24 6.78 -13.53 -29.45
C SER A 24 6.41 -14.01 -30.85
N SER A 25 7.41 -14.00 -31.73
CA SER A 25 7.25 -14.40 -33.13
C SER A 25 8.27 -15.44 -33.55
N GLY A 26 7.96 -16.14 -34.64
CA GLY A 26 8.78 -17.21 -35.20
C GLY A 26 8.03 -18.53 -35.32
N ASN A 27 8.49 -19.39 -36.22
CA ASN A 27 7.87 -20.68 -36.46
C ASN A 27 8.16 -21.67 -35.33
N ASN A 28 7.21 -22.57 -35.08
CA ASN A 28 7.36 -23.73 -34.21
C ASN A 28 7.74 -23.45 -32.74
N ILE A 29 7.30 -22.32 -32.16
CA ILE A 29 7.38 -22.13 -30.71
C ILE A 29 6.45 -23.14 -30.02
N ILE A 30 6.99 -23.95 -29.12
CA ILE A 30 6.26 -25.03 -28.44
C ILE A 30 6.11 -24.81 -26.93
N SER A 31 6.89 -23.91 -26.32
CA SER A 31 6.78 -23.62 -24.89
C SER A 31 7.10 -22.17 -24.55
N TYR A 32 6.48 -21.73 -23.46
CA TYR A 32 6.65 -20.43 -22.82
C TYR A 32 7.05 -20.68 -21.37
N PHE A 33 7.97 -19.87 -20.86
CA PHE A 33 8.34 -19.88 -19.46
C PHE A 33 8.52 -18.44 -19.00
N TRP A 34 7.72 -18.06 -18.01
CA TRP A 34 7.74 -16.77 -17.36
C TRP A 34 8.45 -16.89 -16.03
N ASP A 35 9.37 -15.98 -15.77
CA ASP A 35 9.93 -15.71 -14.45
C ASP A 35 9.52 -14.28 -14.10
N PHE A 36 8.73 -14.11 -13.04
CA PHE A 36 8.25 -12.78 -12.64
C PHE A 36 9.28 -12.02 -11.80
N GLY A 37 10.41 -12.64 -11.43
CA GLY A 37 11.47 -12.00 -10.66
C GLY A 37 11.19 -11.90 -9.15
N ASP A 38 10.04 -12.39 -8.68
CA ASP A 38 9.63 -12.47 -7.27
C ASP A 38 9.70 -13.91 -6.72
N GLY A 39 10.23 -14.84 -7.50
CA GLY A 39 10.30 -16.28 -7.19
C GLY A 39 9.14 -17.11 -7.75
N HIS A 40 8.12 -16.47 -8.34
CA HIS A 40 7.03 -17.17 -9.03
C HIS A 40 7.29 -17.29 -10.54
N THR A 41 6.69 -18.31 -11.15
CA THR A 41 6.87 -18.63 -12.56
C THR A 41 5.55 -19.09 -13.19
N SER A 42 5.46 -19.08 -14.52
CA SER A 42 4.31 -19.63 -15.26
C SER A 42 4.75 -20.23 -16.59
N THR A 43 3.97 -21.17 -17.11
CA THR A 43 4.14 -21.74 -18.47
C THR A 43 2.95 -21.42 -19.39
N GLU A 44 2.00 -20.62 -18.91
CA GLU A 44 0.86 -20.18 -19.71
C GLU A 44 1.30 -19.25 -20.84
N LEU A 45 0.51 -19.20 -21.91
CA LEU A 45 0.77 -18.30 -23.03
C LEU A 45 0.67 -16.82 -22.62
N ASN A 46 -0.36 -16.48 -21.84
CA ASN A 46 -0.67 -15.11 -21.39
C ASN A 46 -1.10 -15.17 -19.90
N PRO A 47 -0.17 -15.25 -18.95
CA PRO A 47 -0.50 -15.40 -17.54
C PRO A 47 -1.01 -14.09 -16.93
N TYR A 48 -1.70 -14.23 -15.81
CA TYR A 48 -1.87 -13.17 -14.83
C TYR A 48 -0.94 -13.42 -13.64
N HIS A 49 -0.40 -12.35 -13.06
CA HIS A 49 0.41 -12.43 -11.84
C HIS A 49 0.16 -11.22 -10.94
N THR A 50 0.13 -11.44 -9.63
CA THR A 50 -0.05 -10.37 -8.64
C THR A 50 1.22 -10.24 -7.82
N PHE A 51 1.78 -9.03 -7.78
CA PHE A 51 2.96 -8.72 -6.97
C PHE A 51 2.55 -8.18 -5.60
N TYR A 52 3.26 -8.61 -4.58
CA TYR A 52 3.12 -8.08 -3.22
C TYR A 52 4.43 -7.46 -2.76
N VAL A 53 4.37 -6.19 -2.37
CA VAL A 53 5.53 -5.39 -1.96
C VAL A 53 5.25 -4.66 -0.65
N GLU A 54 6.31 -4.32 0.08
CA GLU A 54 6.24 -3.47 1.28
C GLU A 54 6.59 -2.01 0.98
N ASP A 55 7.25 -1.79 -0.15
CA ASP A 55 7.79 -0.55 -0.66
C ASP A 55 7.82 -0.59 -2.19
N ASP A 56 7.96 0.58 -2.84
CA ASP A 56 8.17 0.67 -4.28
C ASP A 56 9.34 -0.23 -4.71
N ARG A 57 9.07 -1.19 -5.60
CA ARG A 57 10.06 -2.21 -5.96
C ARG A 57 10.04 -2.56 -7.44
N TYR A 58 11.24 -2.74 -8.01
CA TYR A 58 11.40 -3.30 -9.34
C TYR A 58 11.49 -4.82 -9.30
N PHE A 59 10.77 -5.47 -10.22
CA PHE A 59 10.89 -6.90 -10.53
C PHE A 59 11.43 -7.10 -11.95
N ASN A 60 12.47 -7.92 -12.09
CA ASN A 60 13.07 -8.23 -13.38
C ASN A 60 12.31 -9.38 -14.05
N THR A 61 11.16 -9.08 -14.67
CA THR A 61 10.36 -10.10 -15.37
C THR A 61 11.04 -10.59 -16.64
N GLN A 62 10.92 -11.88 -16.94
CA GLN A 62 11.50 -12.52 -18.12
C GLN A 62 10.53 -13.51 -18.76
N LEU A 63 10.41 -13.44 -20.08
CA LEU A 63 9.83 -14.47 -20.92
C LEU A 63 10.93 -15.24 -21.64
N VAL A 64 10.87 -16.57 -21.58
CA VAL A 64 11.68 -17.49 -22.36
C VAL A 64 10.75 -18.28 -23.29
N VAL A 65 11.05 -18.29 -24.59
CA VAL A 65 10.34 -19.11 -25.58
C VAL A 65 11.28 -20.13 -26.19
N THR A 66 10.78 -21.35 -26.39
CA THR A 66 11.53 -22.47 -26.96
C THR A 66 10.80 -23.06 -28.17
N THR A 67 11.53 -23.33 -29.24
CA THR A 67 10.99 -24.03 -30.42
C THR A 67 11.13 -25.55 -30.33
N ASN A 68 10.45 -26.28 -31.20
CA ASN A 68 10.60 -27.74 -31.35
C ASN A 68 12.02 -28.21 -31.72
N GLU A 69 12.84 -27.33 -32.28
CA GLU A 69 14.26 -27.54 -32.57
C GLU A 69 15.17 -27.10 -31.40
N ASN A 70 14.58 -26.81 -30.23
CA ASN A 70 15.26 -26.36 -29.01
C ASN A 70 15.99 -25.00 -29.16
N CYS A 71 15.62 -24.16 -30.12
CA CYS A 71 16.11 -22.78 -30.16
C CYS A 71 15.41 -21.96 -29.07
N ILE A 72 16.21 -21.20 -28.30
CA ILE A 72 15.74 -20.41 -27.16
C ILE A 72 15.87 -18.92 -27.48
N SER A 73 14.84 -18.14 -27.17
CA SER A 73 14.89 -16.67 -27.15
C SER A 73 14.34 -16.14 -25.83
N LYS A 74 14.85 -14.99 -25.39
CA LYS A 74 14.50 -14.40 -24.09
C LYS A 74 14.22 -12.91 -24.24
N LYS A 75 13.24 -12.42 -23.49
CA LYS A 75 12.94 -11.00 -23.33
C LYS A 75 12.79 -10.71 -21.84
N GLY A 76 13.40 -9.63 -21.36
CA GLY A 76 13.20 -9.14 -20.01
C GLY A 76 12.65 -7.71 -20.01
N ILE A 77 11.74 -7.42 -19.09
CA ILE A 77 11.21 -6.07 -18.85
C ILE A 77 11.18 -5.83 -17.34
N PRO A 78 11.91 -4.83 -16.80
CA PRO A 78 11.75 -4.47 -15.40
C PRO A 78 10.40 -3.79 -15.18
N ILE A 79 9.66 -4.24 -14.17
CA ILE A 79 8.36 -3.68 -13.79
C ILE A 79 8.51 -3.04 -12.41
N LEU A 80 8.20 -1.73 -12.31
CA LEU A 80 8.04 -1.07 -11.03
C LEU A 80 6.64 -1.35 -10.49
N VAL A 81 6.56 -1.96 -9.32
CA VAL A 81 5.32 -2.10 -8.56
C VAL A 81 5.38 -1.07 -7.44
N THR A 82 4.43 -0.14 -7.44
CA THR A 82 4.39 0.92 -6.42
C THR A 82 3.52 0.53 -5.25
N ASP A 83 3.94 0.89 -4.04
CA ASP A 83 3.13 0.77 -2.85
C ASP A 83 2.35 2.07 -2.63
N ASN A 84 1.02 2.03 -2.80
CA ASN A 84 0.15 3.20 -2.64
C ASN A 84 -0.24 3.49 -1.18
N PHE A 85 0.48 2.90 -0.23
CA PHE A 85 0.27 3.10 1.19
C PHE A 85 0.70 4.52 1.58
N ASN A 86 -0.27 5.32 2.00
CA ASN A 86 -0.07 6.68 2.49
C ASN A 86 -0.53 6.74 3.94
N PHE A 87 0.32 7.29 4.79
CA PHE A 87 0.02 7.51 6.19
C PHE A 87 0.51 8.89 6.60
N TYR A 88 -0.40 9.73 7.09
CA TYR A 88 -0.09 11.08 7.54
C TYR A 88 -0.84 11.40 8.84
N ILE A 89 -0.12 11.97 9.80
CA ILE A 89 -0.71 12.51 11.03
C ILE A 89 -0.60 14.03 10.97
N PRO A 90 -1.71 14.77 11.19
CA PRO A 90 -1.65 16.21 11.33
C PRO A 90 -0.68 16.63 12.43
N THR A 91 0.10 17.67 12.19
CA THR A 91 0.99 18.23 13.22
C THR A 91 0.31 19.30 14.07
N ALA A 92 -0.83 19.82 13.61
CA ALA A 92 -1.61 20.84 14.30
C ALA A 92 -3.07 20.83 13.83
N PHE A 93 -3.97 21.23 14.72
CA PHE A 93 -5.38 21.49 14.45
C PHE A 93 -5.88 22.65 15.33
N THR A 94 -6.92 23.35 14.90
CA THR A 94 -7.49 24.53 15.56
C THR A 94 -8.99 24.32 15.80
N PRO A 95 -9.41 23.71 16.93
CA PRO A 95 -10.81 23.38 17.19
C PRO A 95 -11.62 24.62 17.64
N ASN A 96 -11.84 25.57 16.72
CA ASN A 96 -12.55 26.83 16.97
C ASN A 96 -13.95 26.88 16.31
N LYS A 97 -14.33 25.83 15.57
CA LYS A 97 -15.59 25.66 14.83
C LYS A 97 -15.74 26.61 13.64
N ASP A 98 -14.65 27.01 13.01
CA ASP A 98 -14.66 27.81 11.78
C ASP A 98 -14.69 26.94 10.49
N ASN A 99 -14.73 25.61 10.64
CA ASN A 99 -14.61 24.57 9.61
C ASN A 99 -13.23 24.48 8.95
N ASN A 100 -12.21 25.11 9.52
CA ASN A 100 -10.85 25.08 9.02
C ASN A 100 -9.93 24.39 10.04
N ASN A 101 -9.53 23.16 9.72
CA ASN A 101 -8.62 22.37 10.55
C ASN A 101 -9.14 22.15 11.98
N ASP A 102 -10.46 21.97 12.14
CA ASP A 102 -11.10 21.77 13.45
C ASP A 102 -10.91 20.37 14.05
N ILE A 103 -10.51 19.41 13.23
CA ILE A 103 -10.48 17.99 13.57
C ILE A 103 -9.05 17.46 13.40
N PHE A 104 -8.51 16.89 14.47
CA PHE A 104 -7.29 16.12 14.41
C PHE A 104 -7.60 14.71 13.88
N LEU A 105 -7.34 14.48 12.61
CA LEU A 105 -7.68 13.24 11.89
C LEU A 105 -6.46 12.67 11.15
N PRO A 106 -5.94 11.50 11.57
CA PRO A 106 -4.99 10.73 10.76
C PRO A 106 -5.54 10.40 9.37
N PHE A 107 -4.71 10.53 8.34
CA PHE A 107 -5.00 10.01 7.01
C PHE A 107 -4.24 8.70 6.81
N ILE A 108 -4.96 7.65 6.41
CA ILE A 108 -4.39 6.33 6.09
C ILE A 108 -5.10 5.74 4.87
N THR A 109 -4.34 5.19 3.92
CA THR A 109 -4.89 4.36 2.83
C THR A 109 -4.68 2.88 3.12
N GLU A 110 -5.54 2.03 2.56
CA GLU A 110 -5.42 0.56 2.66
C GLU A 110 -5.32 0.03 4.11
N ALA A 111 -6.03 0.68 5.04
CA ALA A 111 -6.12 0.22 6.42
C ALA A 111 -7.05 -1.00 6.52
N GLY A 112 -6.57 -2.08 7.13
CA GLY A 112 -7.39 -3.20 7.58
C GLY A 112 -7.99 -2.90 8.96
N LYS A 113 -7.34 -3.40 10.02
CA LYS A 113 -7.62 -2.96 11.40
C LYS A 113 -7.18 -1.51 11.55
N TYR A 114 -7.95 -0.70 12.28
CA TYR A 114 -7.59 0.67 12.65
C TYR A 114 -8.14 1.01 14.03
N ILE A 115 -7.28 1.55 14.89
CA ILE A 115 -7.63 2.10 16.19
C ILE A 115 -6.83 3.38 16.35
N PHE A 116 -7.54 4.51 16.47
CA PHE A 116 -6.94 5.80 16.75
C PHE A 116 -7.39 6.28 18.12
N SER A 117 -6.44 6.72 18.95
CA SER A 117 -6.71 7.17 20.30
C SER A 117 -5.84 8.35 20.69
N ILE A 118 -6.37 9.20 21.56
CA ILE A 118 -5.68 10.37 22.11
C ILE A 118 -5.75 10.32 23.63
N TYR A 119 -4.62 10.61 24.25
CA TYR A 119 -4.42 10.59 25.69
C TYR A 119 -3.88 11.93 26.18
N THR A 120 -4.26 12.31 27.41
CA THR A 120 -3.55 13.37 28.15
C THR A 120 -2.13 12.91 28.50
N ARG A 121 -1.25 13.85 28.89
CA ARG A 121 0.07 13.52 29.44
C ARG A 121 0.02 12.60 30.67
N ALA A 122 -1.09 12.62 31.43
CA ALA A 122 -1.28 11.75 32.59
C ALA A 122 -1.75 10.32 32.21
N GLY A 123 -1.97 10.04 30.92
CA GLY A 123 -2.39 8.72 30.43
C GLY A 123 -3.91 8.52 30.37
N GLU A 124 -4.72 9.55 30.62
CA GLU A 124 -6.17 9.47 30.49
C GLU A 124 -6.56 9.46 29.00
N CYS A 125 -7.29 8.44 28.55
CA CYS A 125 -7.88 8.41 27.21
C CYS A 125 -8.98 9.48 27.10
N VAL A 126 -8.84 10.41 26.16
CA VAL A 126 -9.83 11.48 25.90
C VAL A 126 -10.61 11.27 24.61
N PHE A 127 -10.09 10.44 23.70
CA PHE A 127 -10.73 10.08 22.44
C PHE A 127 -10.24 8.71 22.00
N ILE A 128 -11.15 7.90 21.45
CA ILE A 128 -10.81 6.64 20.78
C ILE A 128 -11.86 6.38 19.70
N THR A 129 -11.40 5.92 18.54
CA THR A 129 -12.25 5.49 17.44
C THR A 129 -11.59 4.34 16.68
N ASN A 130 -12.41 3.57 15.98
CA ASN A 130 -12.02 2.62 14.94
C ASN A 130 -12.51 3.03 13.55
N ASP A 131 -13.17 4.19 13.44
CA ASP A 131 -13.58 4.79 12.16
C ASP A 131 -12.45 5.67 11.62
N ILE A 132 -11.98 5.35 10.41
CA ILE A 132 -10.90 6.09 9.73
C ILE A 132 -11.32 7.50 9.30
N GLN A 133 -12.62 7.82 9.29
CA GLN A 133 -13.15 9.14 8.97
C GLN A 133 -13.40 9.99 10.23
N GLU A 134 -13.29 9.40 11.42
CA GLU A 134 -13.55 10.09 12.68
C GLU A 134 -12.25 10.58 13.31
N GLY A 135 -12.21 11.87 13.65
CA GLY A 135 -11.08 12.49 14.32
C GLY A 135 -11.50 13.26 15.56
N TRP A 136 -10.51 13.80 16.27
CA TRP A 136 -10.77 14.47 17.54
C TRP A 136 -10.96 15.97 17.38
N ASP A 137 -12.04 16.51 17.95
CA ASP A 137 -12.39 17.94 17.92
C ASP A 137 -11.86 18.73 19.13
N GLY A 138 -10.96 18.14 19.93
CA GLY A 138 -10.44 18.77 21.14
C GLY A 138 -11.39 18.74 22.34
N THR A 139 -12.49 17.96 22.29
CA THR A 139 -13.44 17.82 23.40
C THR A 139 -13.52 16.39 23.94
N LYS A 140 -13.96 16.26 25.19
CA LYS A 140 -14.35 14.98 25.80
C LYS A 140 -15.75 15.14 26.38
N ASN A 141 -16.70 14.32 25.92
CA ASN A 141 -18.11 14.42 26.29
C ASN A 141 -18.68 15.85 26.10
N GLY A 142 -18.32 16.49 24.98
CA GLY A 142 -18.73 17.86 24.63
C GLY A 142 -18.06 18.99 25.45
N LYS A 143 -17.20 18.66 26.41
CA LYS A 143 -16.43 19.64 27.18
C LYS A 143 -15.05 19.84 26.57
N LYS A 144 -14.62 21.09 26.38
CA LYS A 144 -13.29 21.43 25.88
C LYS A 144 -12.20 20.86 26.78
N CYS A 145 -11.26 20.14 26.18
CA CYS A 145 -10.07 19.70 26.88
C CYS A 145 -9.11 20.90 27.14
N PRO A 146 -8.28 20.84 28.19
CA PRO A 146 -7.33 21.91 28.50
C PRO A 146 -6.23 22.02 27.44
N PRO A 147 -5.64 23.23 27.23
CA PRO A 147 -4.45 23.35 26.39
C PRO A 147 -3.29 22.56 27.03
N GLY A 148 -2.41 22.01 26.19
CA GLY A 148 -1.28 21.21 26.67
C GLY A 148 -0.83 20.13 25.71
N LEU A 149 0.09 19.28 26.18
CA LEU A 149 0.63 18.16 25.43
C LEU A 149 -0.32 16.95 25.49
N TYR A 150 -0.67 16.43 24.31
CA TYR A 150 -1.44 15.21 24.14
C TYR A 150 -0.60 14.16 23.40
N VAL A 151 -0.87 12.89 23.71
CA VAL A 151 -0.25 11.73 23.05
C VAL A 151 -1.28 11.10 22.15
N TRP A 152 -0.96 10.89 20.88
CA TRP A 152 -1.78 10.10 19.99
C TRP A 152 -1.19 8.71 19.80
N LYS A 153 -2.05 7.71 19.60
CA LYS A 153 -1.67 6.36 19.20
C LYS A 153 -2.54 5.91 18.03
N VAL A 154 -1.92 5.31 17.03
CA VAL A 154 -2.60 4.62 15.93
C VAL A 154 -2.09 3.19 15.87
N THR A 155 -2.99 2.23 16.05
CA THR A 155 -2.75 0.81 15.80
C THR A 155 -3.47 0.43 14.53
N TYR A 156 -2.78 -0.14 13.55
CA TYR A 156 -3.42 -0.56 12.30
C TYR A 156 -2.79 -1.83 11.71
N THR A 157 -3.53 -2.50 10.84
CA THR A 157 -2.98 -3.48 9.89
C THR A 157 -3.18 -2.93 8.49
N ARG A 158 -2.42 -3.43 7.52
CA ARG A 158 -2.65 -3.11 6.10
C ARG A 158 -3.61 -4.15 5.52
N THR A 159 -4.49 -3.78 4.58
CA THR A 159 -5.41 -4.71 3.90
C THR A 159 -4.65 -5.90 3.28
N ALA A 160 -3.49 -5.62 2.68
CA ALA A 160 -2.61 -6.64 2.09
C ALA A 160 -1.91 -7.55 3.12
N LYS A 161 -1.83 -7.14 4.39
CA LYS A 161 -1.13 -7.83 5.48
C LYS A 161 -1.98 -7.81 6.75
N PRO A 162 -3.12 -8.54 6.77
CA PRO A 162 -4.07 -8.46 7.87
C PRO A 162 -3.52 -8.99 9.22
N ASN A 163 -2.41 -9.74 9.19
CA ASN A 163 -1.75 -10.31 10.36
C ASN A 163 -0.59 -9.45 10.89
N ASP A 164 -0.14 -8.44 10.13
CA ASP A 164 0.95 -7.56 10.53
C ASP A 164 0.37 -6.31 11.19
N GLU A 165 0.51 -6.21 12.51
CA GLU A 165 0.06 -5.06 13.30
C GLU A 165 1.16 -4.02 13.47
N TYR A 166 0.81 -2.77 13.23
CA TYR A 166 1.68 -1.61 13.33
C TYR A 166 1.17 -0.68 14.42
N ASP A 167 2.05 -0.30 15.35
CA ASP A 167 1.77 0.64 16.43
C ASP A 167 2.59 1.92 16.27
N LEU A 168 1.90 3.03 16.04
CA LEU A 168 2.51 4.35 15.94
C LEU A 168 2.07 5.21 17.13
N THR A 169 3.00 5.97 17.68
CA THR A 169 2.75 6.89 18.79
C THR A 169 3.48 8.20 18.53
N GLY A 170 2.84 9.30 18.87
CA GLY A 170 3.46 10.62 18.85
C GLY A 170 2.72 11.58 19.76
N HIS A 171 3.02 12.87 19.61
CA HIS A 171 2.43 13.90 20.43
C HIS A 171 2.17 15.18 19.62
N PHE A 172 1.24 15.99 20.11
CA PHE A 172 1.02 17.35 19.64
C PHE A 172 0.67 18.25 20.81
N TYR A 173 0.79 19.56 20.61
CA TYR A 173 0.37 20.55 21.59
C TYR A 173 -0.97 21.15 21.15
N LEU A 174 -1.97 21.08 22.02
CA LEU A 174 -3.25 21.77 21.83
C LEU A 174 -3.09 23.22 22.29
N HIS A 175 -3.12 24.14 21.33
CA HIS A 175 -3.12 25.57 21.58
C HIS A 175 -4.56 26.10 21.76
N ARG A 176 -4.69 27.30 22.34
CA ARG A 176 -5.93 28.06 22.42
C ARG A 176 -5.70 29.47 21.90
#